data_AF-A0A941IWV4-F1
#
_entry.id   AF-A0A941IWV4-F1
#
_cell.length_a   1.000
_cell.length_b   1.000
_cell.length_c   1.000
_cell.angle_alpha   90.00
_cell.angle_beta   90.00
_cell.angle_gamma   90.00
#
_symmetry.space_group_name_H-M   'P 1'
#
loop_
_entity.id
_entity.type
_entity.pdbx_description
1 polymer ?
#
loop_
_entity_poly.entity_id
_entity_poly.type
_entity_poly.pdbx_seq_one_letter_code
_entity_poly.pdbx_strand_id
1 'polypeptide(L)'
;MKGGNINLMDLDFEYKIWKNRLKLFINEIDILKNRNEEVKDEEFISELNTVELMVLDEHTDQLNKLFNRIKVQENELQFYNKDFPITPAHQYYLDHEVLRGKMQDISNIHFYRVADLIKALGI
;
A
#
# COMPACT_ATOMS: atom_id res chain seq x y z
N MET A 1 13.56 9.72 -13.68
CA MET A 1 13.94 8.82 -14.79
C MET A 1 14.62 9.67 -15.86
N LYS A 2 15.82 9.29 -16.32
CA LYS A 2 16.59 10.03 -17.35
C LYS A 2 16.46 9.31 -18.70
N GLY A 3 15.78 9.91 -19.67
CA GLY A 3 16.06 9.80 -21.11
C GLY A 3 15.98 8.44 -21.83
N GLY A 4 15.27 7.43 -21.31
CA GLY A 4 15.11 6.12 -21.96
C GLY A 4 13.66 5.83 -22.37
N ASN A 5 13.46 4.98 -23.38
CA ASN A 5 12.16 4.40 -23.70
C ASN A 5 11.58 3.71 -22.44
N ILE A 6 10.29 3.93 -22.15
CA ILE A 6 9.60 3.28 -21.03
C ILE A 6 9.11 1.93 -21.55
N ASN A 7 9.49 0.81 -20.93
CA ASN A 7 8.98 -0.50 -21.34
C ASN A 7 7.83 -0.93 -20.42
N LEU A 8 6.87 -1.68 -20.98
CA LEU A 8 5.77 -2.24 -20.17
C LEU A 8 6.28 -3.17 -19.05
N MET A 9 7.41 -3.84 -19.28
CA MET A 9 8.08 -4.65 -18.24
C MET A 9 8.51 -3.82 -17.01
N ASP A 10 8.92 -2.56 -17.20
CA ASP A 10 9.29 -1.68 -16.09
C ASP A 10 8.07 -1.37 -15.21
N LEU A 11 6.90 -1.16 -15.83
CA LEU A 11 5.65 -0.93 -15.11
C LEU A 11 5.19 -2.19 -14.35
N ASP A 12 5.27 -3.36 -14.98
CA ASP A 12 4.97 -4.66 -14.36
C ASP A 12 5.87 -4.94 -13.14
N PHE A 13 7.16 -4.62 -13.24
CA PHE A 13 8.11 -4.73 -12.14
C PHE A 13 7.71 -3.84 -10.95
N GLU A 14 7.38 -2.57 -11.21
CA GLU A 14 6.93 -1.65 -10.16
C GLU A 14 5.64 -2.13 -9.49
N TYR A 15 4.67 -2.66 -10.26
CA TYR A 15 3.44 -3.23 -9.70
C TYR A 15 3.70 -4.39 -8.74
N LYS A 16 4.67 -5.26 -9.03
CA LYS A 16 5.08 -6.34 -8.12
C LYS A 16 5.66 -5.80 -6.82
N ILE A 17 6.52 -4.78 -6.90
CA ILE A 17 7.06 -4.11 -5.71
C ILE A 17 5.93 -3.52 -4.87
N TRP A 18 5.02 -2.76 -5.50
CA TRP A 18 3.94 -2.08 -4.79
C TRP A 18 2.99 -3.06 -4.11
N LYS A 19 2.59 -4.13 -4.80
CA LYS A 19 1.77 -5.19 -4.19
C LYS A 19 2.45 -5.83 -2.97
N ASN A 20 3.76 -6.06 -3.03
CA ASN A 20 4.50 -6.59 -1.89
C ASN A 20 4.52 -5.60 -0.72
N ARG A 21 4.75 -4.30 -0.99
CA ARG A 21 4.67 -3.26 0.04
C ARG A 21 3.30 -3.16 0.69
N LEU A 22 2.22 -3.18 -0.11
CA LEU A 22 0.86 -3.16 0.43
C LEU A 22 0.55 -4.36 1.32
N LYS A 23 1.05 -5.56 0.96
CA LYS A 23 0.93 -6.74 1.83
C LYS A 23 1.68 -6.57 3.15
N LEU A 24 2.88 -5.99 3.11
CA LEU A 24 3.65 -5.70 4.33
C LEU A 24 2.87 -4.72 5.23
N PHE A 25 2.33 -3.64 4.66
CA PHE A 25 1.52 -2.67 5.40
C PHE A 25 0.27 -3.29 6.04
N ILE A 26 -0.43 -4.18 5.33
CA ILE A 26 -1.58 -4.90 5.89
C ILE A 26 -1.13 -5.77 7.07
N ASN A 27 -0.03 -6.51 6.92
CA ASN A 27 0.51 -7.35 7.98
C ASN A 27 0.97 -6.54 9.20
N GLU A 28 1.54 -5.34 8.99
CA GLU A 28 1.90 -4.43 10.10
C GLU A 28 0.66 -4.00 10.89
N ILE A 29 -0.45 -3.69 10.22
CA ILE A 29 -1.72 -3.38 10.91
C ILE A 29 -2.24 -4.59 11.70
N ASP A 30 -2.17 -5.79 11.12
CA ASP A 30 -2.61 -7.01 11.80
C ASP A 30 -1.77 -7.27 13.07
N ILE A 31 -0.47 -7.02 13.02
CA ILE A 31 0.42 -7.09 14.19
C ILE A 31 -0.03 -6.08 15.27
N LEU A 32 -0.35 -4.84 14.90
CA LEU A 32 -0.81 -3.82 15.86
C LEU A 32 -2.15 -4.22 16.50
N LYS A 33 -3.10 -4.76 15.73
CA LYS A 33 -4.37 -5.26 16.25
C LYS A 33 -4.18 -6.43 17.20
N ASN A 34 -3.32 -7.39 16.83
CA ASN A 34 -3.01 -8.53 17.70
C ASN A 34 -2.35 -8.06 19.00
N ARG A 35 -1.42 -7.10 18.91
CA ARG A 35 -0.81 -6.51 20.10
C ARG A 35 -1.84 -5.84 20.99
N ASN A 36 -2.83 -5.16 20.41
CA ASN A 36 -3.91 -4.56 21.17
C ASN A 36 -4.71 -5.60 21.97
N GLU A 37 -5.01 -6.75 21.38
CA GLU A 37 -5.70 -7.84 22.10
C GLU A 37 -4.85 -8.47 23.21
N GLU A 38 -3.53 -8.50 23.07
CA GLU A 38 -2.61 -8.98 24.13
C GLU A 38 -2.55 -8.05 25.35
N VAL A 39 -2.75 -6.75 25.16
CA VAL A 39 -2.67 -5.74 26.24
C VAL A 39 -4.03 -5.36 26.80
N LYS A 40 -5.09 -5.96 26.26
CA LYS A 40 -6.45 -5.75 26.72
C LYS A 40 -6.57 -6.19 28.17
N ASP A 41 -7.18 -5.34 29.00
CA ASP A 41 -7.33 -5.53 30.44
C ASP A 41 -6.00 -5.52 31.25
N GLU A 42 -4.87 -5.13 30.66
CA GLU A 42 -3.60 -4.91 31.39
C GLU A 42 -3.62 -3.58 32.16
N GLU A 43 -3.26 -3.60 33.45
CA GLU A 43 -3.38 -2.45 34.36
C GLU A 43 -2.43 -1.29 34.01
N PHE A 44 -1.31 -1.58 33.33
CA PHE A 44 -0.21 -0.62 33.11
C PHE A 44 0.09 -0.32 31.64
N ILE A 45 -0.69 -0.88 30.70
CA ILE A 45 -0.48 -0.69 29.26
C ILE A 45 -1.73 -0.07 28.64
N SER A 46 -1.52 0.94 27.79
CA SER A 46 -2.63 1.59 27.08
C SER A 46 -3.11 0.70 25.93
N GLU A 47 -4.42 0.44 25.90
CA GLU A 47 -5.12 -0.17 24.78
C GLU A 47 -5.58 0.89 23.76
N LEU A 48 -5.72 0.46 22.51
CA LEU A 48 -6.38 1.22 21.46
C LEU A 48 -7.88 1.28 21.72
N ASN A 49 -8.44 2.48 21.59
CA ASN A 49 -9.88 2.68 21.70
C ASN A 49 -10.62 2.26 20.42
N THR A 50 -11.96 2.21 20.49
CA THR A 50 -12.81 1.83 19.35
C THR A 50 -12.56 2.68 18.09
N VAL A 51 -12.28 3.99 18.24
CA VAL A 51 -12.04 4.88 17.10
C VAL A 51 -10.72 4.52 16.42
N GLU A 52 -9.66 4.23 17.18
CA GLU A 52 -8.36 3.83 16.65
C GLU A 52 -8.44 2.48 15.92
N LEU A 53 -9.20 1.52 16.46
CA LEU A 53 -9.47 0.25 15.79
C LEU A 53 -10.25 0.44 14.47
N MET A 54 -11.27 1.31 14.46
CA MET A 54 -12.00 1.65 13.23
C MET A 54 -11.10 2.31 12.18
N VAL A 55 -10.18 3.18 12.60
CA VAL A 55 -9.20 3.81 11.69
C VAL A 55 -8.27 2.75 11.09
N LEU A 56 -7.87 1.74 11.85
CA LEU A 56 -7.07 0.63 11.35
C LEU A 56 -7.85 -0.24 10.34
N ASP A 57 -9.12 -0.53 10.59
CA ASP A 57 -9.98 -1.23 9.63
C ASP A 57 -10.14 -0.45 8.33
N GLU A 58 -10.42 0.85 8.42
CA GLU A 58 -10.53 1.72 7.24
C GLU A 58 -9.22 1.76 6.45
N HIS A 59 -8.08 1.82 7.14
CA HIS A 59 -6.77 1.81 6.49
C HIS A 59 -6.50 0.49 5.76
N THR A 60 -6.81 -0.64 6.40
CA THR A 60 -6.70 -1.97 5.75
C THR A 60 -7.57 -2.05 4.50
N ASP A 61 -8.79 -1.52 4.54
CA ASP A 61 -9.67 -1.45 3.37
C ASP A 61 -9.09 -0.59 2.24
N GLN A 62 -8.49 0.55 2.57
CA GLN A 62 -7.82 1.42 1.60
C GLN A 62 -6.64 0.71 0.93
N LEU A 63 -5.80 0.02 1.72
CA LEU A 63 -4.68 -0.78 1.24
C LEU A 63 -5.15 -1.91 0.30
N ASN A 64 -6.19 -2.64 0.69
CA ASN A 64 -6.78 -3.72 -0.12
C ASN A 64 -7.39 -3.21 -1.43
N LYS A 65 -8.09 -2.07 -1.41
CA LYS A 65 -8.63 -1.44 -2.62
C LYS A 65 -7.51 -1.08 -3.61
N LEU A 66 -6.43 -0.48 -3.13
CA LEU A 66 -5.29 -0.14 -3.99
C LEU A 66 -4.58 -1.39 -4.50
N PHE A 67 -4.38 -2.40 -3.66
CA PHE A 67 -3.79 -3.68 -4.04
C PHE A 67 -4.57 -4.33 -5.19
N ASN A 68 -5.90 -4.40 -5.05
CA ASN A 68 -6.77 -4.96 -6.08
C ASN A 68 -6.74 -4.13 -7.37
N ARG A 69 -6.70 -2.79 -7.27
CA ARG A 69 -6.58 -1.93 -8.45
C ARG A 69 -5.26 -2.17 -9.20
N ILE A 70 -4.14 -2.28 -8.49
CA ILE A 70 -2.84 -2.60 -9.11
C ILE A 70 -2.87 -3.98 -9.75
N LYS A 71 -3.50 -4.97 -9.10
CA LYS A 71 -3.66 -6.32 -9.66
C LYS A 71 -4.46 -6.32 -10.96
N VAL A 72 -5.54 -5.54 -11.04
CA VAL A 72 -6.33 -5.38 -12.27
C VAL A 72 -5.46 -4.80 -13.39
N GLN A 73 -4.73 -3.72 -13.09
CA GLN A 73 -3.85 -3.05 -14.07
C GLN A 73 -2.68 -3.94 -14.52
N GLU A 74 -2.08 -4.71 -13.61
CA GLU A 74 -1.06 -5.70 -13.97
C GLU A 74 -1.61 -6.78 -14.90
N ASN A 75 -2.84 -7.26 -14.68
CA ASN A 75 -3.47 -8.25 -15.56
C ASN A 75 -3.77 -7.64 -16.94
N GLU A 76 -4.21 -6.38 -17.01
CA GLU A 76 -4.44 -5.67 -18.27
C GLU A 76 -3.15 -5.54 -19.10
N LEU A 77 -2.00 -5.34 -18.45
CA LEU A 77 -0.70 -5.31 -19.11
C LEU A 77 -0.28 -6.65 -19.75
N GLN A 78 -0.82 -7.79 -19.30
CA GLN A 78 -0.45 -9.11 -19.82
C GLN A 78 -0.92 -9.36 -21.26
N PHE A 79 -1.89 -8.59 -21.75
CA PHE A 79 -2.41 -8.72 -23.12
C PHE A 79 -1.53 -8.04 -24.18
N TYR A 80 -0.40 -7.44 -23.79
CA TYR A 80 0.51 -6.71 -24.67
C TYR A 80 1.89 -7.35 -24.73
N ASN A 81 2.62 -7.08 -25.81
CA ASN A 81 4.03 -7.44 -25.90
C ASN A 81 4.81 -6.64 -24.85
N LYS A 82 5.27 -7.32 -23.79
CA LYS A 82 5.87 -6.69 -22.60
C LYS A 82 7.18 -5.95 -22.89
N ASP A 83 7.81 -6.26 -24.02
CA ASP A 83 9.05 -5.64 -24.49
C ASP A 83 8.80 -4.43 -25.40
N PHE A 84 7.54 -4.05 -25.61
CA PHE A 84 7.22 -2.91 -26.47
C PHE A 84 7.47 -1.59 -25.74
N PRO A 85 8.26 -0.66 -26.32
CA PRO A 85 8.46 0.64 -25.74
C PRO A 85 7.17 1.47 -25.86
N ILE A 86 6.78 2.14 -24.79
CA ILE A 86 5.67 3.07 -24.75
C ILE A 86 6.15 4.49 -24.48
N THR A 87 5.34 5.45 -24.91
CA THR A 87 5.60 6.88 -24.66
C THR A 87 4.93 7.31 -23.36
N PRO A 88 5.37 8.44 -22.76
CA PRO A 88 4.68 9.02 -21.60
C PRO A 88 3.21 9.42 -21.86
N ALA A 89 2.80 9.54 -23.12
CA ALA A 89 1.40 9.83 -23.47
C ALA A 89 0.54 8.55 -23.58
N HIS A 90 1.14 7.37 -23.48
CA HIS A 90 0.44 6.10 -23.58
C HIS A 90 -0.45 5.87 -22.34
N GLN A 91 -1.68 5.39 -22.54
CA GLN A 91 -2.67 5.23 -21.46
C GLN A 91 -2.12 4.41 -20.27
N TYR A 92 -1.43 3.28 -20.52
CA TYR A 92 -0.80 2.49 -19.45
C TYR A 92 0.20 3.26 -18.60
N TYR A 93 0.97 4.17 -19.20
CA TYR A 93 1.88 5.00 -18.43
C TYR A 93 1.12 6.02 -17.59
N LEU A 94 0.07 6.64 -18.15
CA LEU A 94 -0.78 7.58 -17.41
C LEU A 94 -1.48 6.89 -16.24
N ASP A 95 -2.05 5.71 -16.46
CA ASP A 95 -2.69 4.91 -15.41
C ASP A 95 -1.68 4.49 -14.33
N HIS A 96 -0.47 4.11 -14.76
CA HIS A 96 0.63 3.80 -13.85
C HIS A 96 1.01 5.01 -12.98
N GLU A 97 1.15 6.20 -13.56
CA GLU A 97 1.49 7.42 -12.80
C GLU A 97 0.40 7.79 -11.78
N VAL A 98 -0.88 7.57 -12.11
CA VAL A 98 -1.98 7.72 -11.14
C VAL A 98 -1.81 6.73 -9.98
N LEU A 99 -1.48 5.47 -10.25
CA LEU A 99 -1.21 4.48 -9.20
C LEU A 99 0.05 4.82 -8.39
N ARG A 100 1.08 5.36 -9.03
CA ARG A 100 2.30 5.83 -8.37
C ARG A 100 1.99 6.92 -7.36
N GLY A 101 1.18 7.91 -7.73
CA GLY A 101 0.71 8.95 -6.82
C GLY A 101 -0.03 8.36 -5.61
N LYS A 102 -1.00 7.47 -5.86
CA LYS A 102 -1.74 6.78 -4.78
C LYS A 102 -0.83 5.95 -3.87
N MET A 103 0.18 5.27 -4.43
CA MET A 103 1.16 4.52 -3.64
C MET A 103 2.00 5.44 -2.76
N GLN A 104 2.38 6.61 -3.25
CA GLN A 104 3.12 7.58 -2.45
C GLN A 104 2.27 8.09 -1.29
N ASP A 105 1.03 8.49 -1.58
CA ASP A 105 0.10 9.03 -0.59
C ASP A 105 -0.21 7.99 0.51
N ILE A 106 -0.56 6.76 0.13
CA ILE A 106 -0.90 5.73 1.09
C ILE A 106 0.30 5.28 1.92
N SER A 107 1.51 5.30 1.35
CA SER A 107 2.74 4.97 2.09
C SER A 107 3.00 6.03 3.15
N ASN A 108 2.87 7.31 2.81
CA ASN A 108 3.02 8.40 3.77
C ASN A 108 2.00 8.28 4.91
N ILE A 109 0.72 8.10 4.58
CA ILE A 109 -0.36 7.89 5.56
C ILE A 109 -0.06 6.70 6.47
N HIS A 110 0.39 5.59 5.89
CA HIS A 110 0.71 4.38 6.64
C HIS A 110 1.85 4.61 7.65
N PHE A 111 2.97 5.23 7.23
CA PHE A 111 4.07 5.52 8.13
C PHE A 111 3.67 6.44 9.29
N TYR A 112 2.85 7.47 9.03
CA TYR A 112 2.34 8.34 10.09
C TYR A 112 1.42 7.58 11.06
N ARG A 113 0.45 6.83 10.54
CA ARG A 113 -0.51 6.06 11.35
C ARG A 113 0.19 5.02 12.23
N VAL A 114 1.11 4.24 11.66
CA VAL A 114 1.84 3.22 12.41
C VAL A 114 2.71 3.85 13.50
N ALA A 115 3.42 4.94 13.19
CA ALA A 115 4.22 5.65 14.18
C ALA A 115 3.38 6.19 15.35
N ASP A 116 2.22 6.78 15.06
CA ASP A 116 1.30 7.30 16.07
C ASP A 116 0.73 6.17 16.95
N LEU A 117 0.39 5.02 16.36
CA LEU A 117 -0.18 3.89 17.10
C LEU A 117 0.85 3.13 17.95
N ILE A 118 2.08 2.97 17.44
CA ILE A 118 3.20 2.42 18.24
C ILE A 118 3.39 3.26 19.49
N LYS A 119 3.38 4.59 19.34
CA LYS A 119 3.46 5.53 20.46
C LYS A 119 2.26 5.44 21.41
N ALA A 120 1.05 5.28 20.88
CA ALA A 120 -0.17 5.10 21.69
C ALA A 120 -0.13 3.82 22.53
N LEU A 121 0.44 2.74 21.98
CA LEU A 121 0.68 1.47 22.68
C LEU A 121 1.87 1.51 23.66
N GLY A 122 2.57 2.65 23.75
CA GLY A 122 3.69 2.85 24.68
C GLY A 122 4.98 2.12 24.31
N ILE A 123 5.17 1.81 23.02
CA ILE A 123 6.35 1.12 22.46
C ILE A 123 7.32 2.15 21.85
#